data_AF-A0A1Y3U5F1-F1
#
_entry.id   AF-A0A1Y3U5F1-F1
#
_cell.length_a   1.000
_cell.length_b   1.000
_cell.length_c   1.000
_cell.angle_alpha   90.00
_cell.angle_beta   90.00
_cell.angle_gamma   90.00
#
_symmetry.space_group_name_H-M   'P 1'
#
loop_
_entity.id
_entity.type
_entity.pdbx_description
1 polymer ?
#
loop_
_entity_poly.entity_id
_entity_poly.type
_entity_poly.pdbx_seq_one_letter_code
_entity_poly.pdbx_strand_id
1 'polypeptide(L)'
;MTIWLKRARKMCGYTSRQLADMTGYKLNTIQRIEGGSRRFEGEARALICRALSLSPETAPLDFELLLQKVDDLIDQDGEGSFCLSVYVWRNSRRILLDFLHWDDSLEEGIGGRDAPYPEDFETTPLRLRYARKEVEAAIAIYDNPCVGSEFFDSAEQEE
;
A
#
# COMPACT_ATOMS: atom_id res chain seq x y z
N MET A 1 13.35 6.59 -7.24
CA MET A 1 12.45 6.58 -6.05
C MET A 1 11.30 7.62 -6.15
N THR A 2 10.67 7.82 -7.31
CA THR A 2 9.50 8.75 -7.45
C THR A 2 8.21 8.05 -7.88
N ILE A 3 8.32 6.78 -8.28
CA ILE A 3 7.19 5.87 -8.54
C ILE A 3 6.40 5.58 -7.25
N TRP A 4 7.10 5.52 -6.10
CA TRP A 4 6.49 5.19 -4.80
C TRP A 4 5.34 6.14 -4.45
N LEU A 5 5.57 7.46 -4.48
CA LEU A 5 4.56 8.44 -4.08
C LEU A 5 3.30 8.32 -4.95
N LYS A 6 3.48 8.17 -6.26
CA LYS A 6 2.39 8.01 -7.20
C LYS A 6 1.59 6.73 -6.93
N ARG A 7 2.28 5.63 -6.61
CA ARG A 7 1.65 4.36 -6.21
C ARG A 7 0.89 4.52 -4.89
N ALA A 8 1.57 4.94 -3.82
CA ALA A 8 0.98 5.13 -2.50
C ALA A 8 -0.29 5.99 -2.54
N ARG A 9 -0.24 7.14 -3.23
CA ARG A 9 -1.39 8.03 -3.39
C ARG A 9 -2.59 7.33 -4.07
N LYS A 10 -2.34 6.64 -5.19
CA LYS A 10 -3.39 5.91 -5.92
C LYS A 10 -3.98 4.78 -5.07
N MET A 11 -3.14 4.06 -4.34
CA MET A 11 -3.54 2.96 -3.46
C MET A 11 -4.42 3.45 -2.31
N CYS A 12 -4.10 4.61 -1.74
CA CYS A 12 -4.96 5.30 -0.78
C CYS A 12 -6.18 5.99 -1.44
N GLY A 13 -6.39 5.86 -2.76
CA GLY A 13 -7.56 6.41 -3.44
C GLY A 13 -7.60 7.93 -3.57
N TYR A 14 -6.47 8.63 -3.39
CA TYR A 14 -6.44 10.09 -3.49
C TYR A 14 -6.05 10.57 -4.88
N THR A 15 -6.60 11.71 -5.30
CA THR A 15 -6.10 12.49 -6.44
C THR A 15 -4.86 13.31 -6.04
N SER A 16 -4.04 13.73 -7.00
CA SER A 16 -2.88 14.60 -6.69
C SER A 16 -3.32 15.95 -6.09
N ARG A 17 -4.56 16.40 -6.37
CA ARG A 17 -5.15 17.60 -5.76
C ARG A 17 -5.50 17.37 -4.29
N GLN A 18 -6.22 16.29 -3.97
CA GLN A 18 -6.54 15.95 -2.58
C GLN A 18 -5.28 15.81 -1.72
N LEU A 19 -4.24 15.15 -2.23
CA LEU A 19 -2.97 15.05 -1.50
C LEU A 19 -2.31 16.42 -1.29
N ALA A 20 -2.41 17.32 -2.27
CA ALA A 20 -1.90 18.67 -2.17
C ALA A 20 -2.63 19.45 -1.06
N ASP A 21 -3.96 19.34 -1.03
CA ASP A 21 -4.81 19.99 -0.03
C ASP A 21 -4.52 19.45 1.39
N MET A 22 -4.36 18.12 1.55
CA MET A 22 -4.01 17.48 2.84
C MET A 22 -2.64 17.88 3.38
N THR A 23 -1.70 18.26 2.50
CA THR A 23 -0.31 18.56 2.87
C THR A 23 0.00 20.06 2.87
N GLY A 24 -0.93 20.90 2.41
CA GLY A 24 -0.73 22.34 2.23
C GLY A 24 0.20 22.71 1.07
N TYR A 25 0.60 21.74 0.23
CA TYR A 25 1.43 22.01 -0.94
C TYR A 25 0.59 22.41 -2.15
N LYS A 26 1.23 23.07 -3.12
CA LYS A 26 0.61 23.32 -4.44
C LYS A 26 0.53 22.01 -5.22
N LEU A 27 -0.55 21.81 -5.99
CA LEU A 27 -0.71 20.66 -6.91
C LEU A 27 0.54 20.41 -7.78
N ASN A 28 1.11 21.47 -8.37
CA ASN A 28 2.32 21.37 -9.19
C ASN A 28 3.51 20.82 -8.40
N THR A 29 3.61 21.10 -7.09
CA THR A 29 4.67 20.51 -6.25
C THR A 29 4.52 19.00 -6.14
N ILE A 30 3.31 18.51 -5.84
CA ILE A 30 3.03 17.08 -5.76
C ILE A 30 3.33 16.39 -7.09
N GLN A 31 2.81 16.92 -8.20
CA GLN A 31 3.03 16.35 -9.53
C GLN A 31 4.52 16.31 -9.92
N ARG A 32 5.30 17.34 -9.54
CA ARG A 32 6.73 17.38 -9.80
C ARG A 32 7.51 16.33 -9.00
N ILE A 33 7.09 16.06 -7.76
CA ILE A 33 7.67 14.99 -6.93
C ILE A 33 7.31 13.63 -7.52
N GLU A 34 6.03 13.39 -7.85
CA GLU A 34 5.59 12.15 -8.51
C GLU A 34 6.32 11.91 -9.84
N GLY A 35 6.56 12.98 -10.60
CA GLY A 35 7.25 12.93 -11.89
C GLY A 35 8.78 12.86 -11.81
N GLY A 36 9.39 12.87 -10.62
CA GLY A 36 10.86 12.81 -10.48
C GLY A 36 11.61 14.12 -10.69
N SER A 37 10.92 15.19 -11.10
CA SER A 37 11.51 16.50 -11.32
C SER A 37 11.81 17.30 -10.03
N ARG A 38 11.37 16.78 -8.88
CA ARG A 38 11.65 17.31 -7.54
C ARG A 38 11.94 16.15 -6.59
N ARG A 39 12.91 16.31 -5.69
CA ARG A 39 13.29 15.29 -4.70
C ARG A 39 12.20 15.08 -3.64
N PHE A 40 12.02 13.83 -3.23
CA PHE A 40 11.10 13.41 -2.18
C PHE A 40 11.85 13.25 -0.84
N GLU A 41 12.20 14.39 -0.22
CA GLU A 41 13.09 14.45 0.94
C GLU A 41 12.64 15.54 1.92
N GLY A 42 13.20 15.54 3.13
CA GLY A 42 12.99 16.59 4.14
C GLY A 42 11.53 16.72 4.60
N GLU A 43 11.10 17.96 4.81
CA GLU A 43 9.75 18.29 5.30
C GLU A 43 8.63 17.75 4.40
N ALA A 44 8.82 17.83 3.08
CA ALA A 44 7.82 17.34 2.12
C ALA A 44 7.59 15.84 2.30
N ARG A 45 8.65 15.07 2.52
CA ARG A 45 8.55 13.64 2.80
C ARG A 45 7.78 13.37 4.09
N ALA A 46 8.11 14.07 5.18
CA ALA A 46 7.44 13.89 6.47
C ALA A 46 5.94 14.19 6.40
N LEU A 47 5.55 15.32 5.80
CA LEU A 47 4.15 15.72 5.67
C LEU A 47 3.35 14.78 4.77
N ILE A 48 3.91 14.38 3.62
CA ILE A 48 3.24 13.47 2.69
C ILE A 48 3.08 12.08 3.31
N CYS A 49 4.13 11.53 3.93
CA CYS A 49 4.03 10.22 4.59
C CYS A 49 2.98 10.25 5.72
N ARG A 50 2.93 11.34 6.50
CA ARG A 50 1.90 11.54 7.52
C ARG A 50 0.49 11.62 6.93
N ALA A 51 0.31 12.36 5.83
CA ALA A 51 -0.99 12.49 5.16
C ALA A 51 -1.49 11.16 4.58
N LEU A 52 -0.58 10.32 4.10
CA LEU A 52 -0.92 8.99 3.55
C LEU A 52 -0.97 7.90 4.63
N SER A 53 -0.49 8.16 5.84
CA SER A 53 -0.20 7.16 6.87
C SER A 53 0.60 5.97 6.32
N LEU A 54 1.54 6.24 5.41
CA LEU A 54 2.41 5.25 4.76
C LEU A 54 3.80 5.87 4.59
N SER A 55 4.85 5.04 4.67
CA SER A 55 6.21 5.44 4.34
C SER A 55 6.88 4.41 3.43
N PRO A 56 7.93 4.77 2.68
CA PRO A 56 8.73 3.81 1.93
C PRO A 56 9.32 2.70 2.81
N GLU A 57 9.55 2.98 4.09
CA GLU A 57 10.08 2.03 5.07
C GLU A 57 9.04 0.98 5.46
N THR A 58 7.81 1.38 5.78
CA THR A 58 6.76 0.48 6.29
C THR A 58 5.86 -0.09 5.20
N ALA A 59 5.84 0.56 4.05
CA ALA A 59 5.12 0.15 2.86
C ALA A 59 5.98 0.42 1.62
N PRO A 60 6.94 -0.45 1.27
CA PRO A 60 7.83 -0.24 0.12
C PRO A 60 7.12 -0.20 -1.23
N LEU A 61 5.96 -0.87 -1.34
CA LEU A 61 5.15 -0.95 -2.57
C LEU A 61 5.95 -1.42 -3.80
N ASP A 62 6.88 -2.34 -3.53
CA ASP A 62 7.72 -2.99 -4.53
C ASP A 62 7.13 -4.36 -4.89
N PHE A 63 6.27 -4.38 -5.90
CA PHE A 63 5.58 -5.60 -6.32
C PHE A 63 6.51 -6.61 -6.97
N GLU A 64 7.64 -6.18 -7.54
CA GLU A 64 8.64 -7.12 -8.09
C GLU A 64 9.31 -7.88 -6.96
N LEU A 65 9.68 -7.18 -5.88
CA LEU A 65 10.19 -7.82 -4.68
C LEU A 65 9.16 -8.72 -4.00
N LEU A 66 7.88 -8.32 -3.98
CA LEU A 66 6.81 -9.17 -3.44
C LEU A 66 6.62 -10.46 -4.24
N LEU A 67 6.68 -10.38 -5.57
CA LEU A 67 6.63 -11.57 -6.42
C LEU A 67 7.81 -12.51 -6.15
N GLN A 68 9.03 -11.97 -6.05
CA GLN A 68 10.21 -12.75 -5.69
C GLN A 68 10.03 -13.43 -4.32
N LYS A 69 9.51 -12.71 -3.32
CA LYS A 69 9.27 -13.26 -1.99
C LYS A 69 8.24 -14.40 -2.01
N VAL A 70 7.19 -14.28 -2.83
CA VAL A 70 6.22 -15.36 -3.03
C VAL A 70 6.89 -16.59 -3.63
N ASP A 71 7.78 -16.40 -4.61
CA ASP A 71 8.52 -17.50 -5.23
C ASP A 71 9.44 -18.18 -4.22
N ASP A 72 10.16 -17.40 -3.41
CA ASP A 72 11.03 -17.93 -2.35
C ASP A 72 10.23 -18.76 -1.32
N LEU A 73 9.04 -18.30 -0.92
CA LEU A 73 8.15 -19.04 -0.01
C LEU A 73 7.60 -20.33 -0.65
N ILE A 74 7.27 -20.29 -1.95
CA ILE A 74 6.84 -21.48 -2.69
C ILE A 74 7.96 -22.50 -2.79
N ASP A 75 9.19 -22.05 -3.07
CA ASP A 75 10.36 -22.92 -3.17
C ASP A 75 10.71 -23.57 -1.82
N GLN A 76 10.47 -22.85 -0.71
CA GLN A 76 10.71 -23.35 0.64
C GLN A 76 9.62 -24.33 1.13
N ASP A 77 8.35 -23.97 1.02
CA ASP A 77 7.25 -24.70 1.69
C ASP A 77 6.31 -25.46 0.74
N GLY A 78 6.43 -25.20 -0.57
CA GLY A 78 5.54 -25.73 -1.60
C GLY A 78 4.24 -24.94 -1.76
N GLU A 79 3.70 -24.91 -2.98
CA GLU A 79 2.49 -24.15 -3.36
C GLU A 79 1.22 -24.49 -2.55
N GLY A 80 1.18 -25.68 -1.95
CA GLY A 80 0.05 -26.17 -1.15
C GLY A 80 -0.01 -25.58 0.26
N SER A 81 1.10 -25.02 0.74
CA SER A 81 1.25 -24.47 2.08
C SER A 81 0.59 -23.10 2.23
N PHE A 82 0.48 -22.63 3.47
CA PHE A 82 -0.07 -21.31 3.78
C PHE A 82 1.04 -20.29 3.98
N CYS A 83 0.69 -19.03 3.73
CA CYS A 83 1.43 -17.85 4.13
C CYS A 83 0.47 -16.86 4.79
N LEU A 84 1.01 -15.82 5.40
CA LEU A 84 0.23 -14.70 5.91
C LEU A 84 0.41 -13.49 5.02
N SER A 85 -0.67 -13.08 4.38
CA SER A 85 -0.70 -11.83 3.62
C SER A 85 -0.87 -10.66 4.59
N VAL A 86 0.04 -9.69 4.52
CA VAL A 86 0.07 -8.50 5.36
C VAL A 86 -0.58 -7.35 4.61
N TYR A 87 -1.50 -6.66 5.27
CA TYR A 87 -2.26 -5.57 4.71
C TYR A 87 -2.32 -4.37 5.62
N VAL A 88 -2.73 -3.24 5.06
CA VAL A 88 -3.10 -2.05 5.82
C VAL A 88 -4.31 -1.37 5.20
N TRP A 89 -5.17 -0.76 6.03
CA TRP A 89 -6.35 -0.05 5.56
C TRP A 89 -6.09 1.44 5.41
N ARG A 90 -6.28 1.99 4.20
CA ARG A 90 -6.17 3.43 3.94
C ARG A 90 -7.36 3.90 3.12
N ASN A 91 -8.10 4.87 3.63
CA ASN A 91 -9.26 5.45 2.93
C ASN A 91 -10.24 4.38 2.41
N SER A 92 -10.64 3.46 3.30
CA SER A 92 -11.52 2.31 2.99
C SER A 92 -10.98 1.35 1.92
N ARG A 93 -9.67 1.40 1.62
CA ARG A 93 -9.00 0.48 0.71
C ARG A 93 -8.00 -0.38 1.46
N ARG A 94 -8.01 -1.66 1.15
CA ARG A 94 -7.05 -2.63 1.65
C ARG A 94 -5.81 -2.65 0.75
N ILE A 95 -4.66 -2.38 1.33
CA ILE A 95 -3.38 -2.29 0.63
C ILE A 95 -2.53 -3.49 1.02
N LEU A 96 -2.12 -4.29 0.04
CA LEU A 96 -1.18 -5.39 0.24
C LEU A 96 0.23 -4.83 0.47
N LEU A 97 0.86 -5.24 1.57
CA LEU A 97 2.19 -4.82 1.97
C LEU A 97 3.23 -5.92 1.80
N ASP A 98 2.89 -7.15 2.21
CA ASP A 98 3.87 -8.24 2.30
C ASP A 98 3.24 -9.64 2.37
N PHE A 99 4.07 -10.68 2.25
CA PHE A 99 3.75 -12.06 2.61
C PHE A 99 4.74 -12.55 3.65
N LEU A 100 4.24 -13.18 4.70
CA LEU A 100 5.03 -13.79 5.76
C LEU A 100 4.87 -15.30 5.71
N HIS A 101 5.91 -15.99 6.18
CA HIS A 101 5.85 -17.42 6.41
C HIS A 101 4.74 -17.75 7.41
N TRP A 102 4.05 -18.86 7.19
CA TRP A 102 3.11 -19.39 8.18
C TRP A 102 3.89 -20.14 9.25
N ASP A 103 4.33 -19.43 10.28
CA ASP A 103 4.86 -20.06 11.48
C ASP A 103 4.01 -19.69 12.72
N ASP A 104 4.12 -20.50 13.77
CA ASP A 104 3.45 -20.28 15.05
C ASP A 104 4.14 -19.18 15.90
N SER A 105 5.19 -18.53 15.40
CA SER A 105 5.95 -17.49 16.13
C SER A 105 5.38 -16.07 15.97
N LEU A 106 4.30 -15.93 15.20
CA LEU A 106 3.57 -14.68 15.05
C LEU A 106 3.06 -14.06 16.34
N GLU A 107 2.84 -14.86 17.38
CA GLU A 107 2.45 -14.35 18.70
C GLU A 107 3.58 -13.56 19.39
N GLU A 108 4.86 -13.78 19.03
CA GLU A 108 5.99 -13.08 19.63
C GLU A 108 6.61 -12.00 18.72
N GLY A 109 6.48 -12.13 17.38
CA GLY A 109 7.26 -11.33 16.42
C GLY A 109 6.60 -10.06 15.87
N ILE A 110 5.27 -10.04 15.68
CA ILE A 110 4.61 -8.93 14.95
C ILE A 110 3.82 -7.96 15.84
N GLY A 111 3.62 -8.32 17.11
CA GLY A 111 3.14 -7.39 18.16
C GLY A 111 4.26 -6.59 18.84
N GLY A 112 5.52 -6.85 18.51
CA GLY A 112 6.68 -6.11 19.00
C GLY A 112 6.78 -4.74 18.33
N ARG A 113 7.14 -3.70 19.10
CA ARG A 113 7.36 -2.31 18.64
C ARG A 113 8.37 -2.14 17.49
N ASP A 114 9.02 -3.22 17.04
CA ASP A 114 10.05 -3.25 16.01
C ASP A 114 9.60 -3.91 14.69
N ALA A 115 8.32 -4.28 14.54
CA ALA A 115 7.81 -4.79 13.27
C ALA A 115 8.00 -3.74 12.15
N PRO A 116 8.51 -4.12 10.96
CA PRO A 116 8.73 -3.18 9.85
C PRO A 116 7.42 -2.76 9.15
N TYR A 117 6.29 -2.81 9.86
CA TYR A 117 4.95 -2.55 9.35
C TYR A 117 4.30 -1.37 10.09
N PRO A 118 3.29 -0.71 9.49
CA PRO A 118 2.50 0.29 10.20
C PRO A 118 1.81 -0.33 11.42
N GLU A 119 1.63 0.39 12.52
CA GLU A 119 1.03 -0.15 13.76
C GLU A 119 -0.37 -0.77 13.58
N ASP A 120 -1.10 -0.39 12.53
CA ASP A 120 -2.44 -0.82 12.21
C ASP A 120 -2.51 -1.83 11.05
N PHE A 121 -1.46 -2.62 10.86
CA PHE A 121 -1.46 -3.69 9.86
C PHE A 121 -2.38 -4.86 10.29
N GLU A 122 -2.86 -5.60 9.30
CA GLU A 122 -3.65 -6.82 9.46
C GLU A 122 -3.03 -7.97 8.70
N THR A 123 -3.11 -9.19 9.24
CA THR A 123 -2.69 -10.40 8.53
C THR A 123 -3.88 -11.25 8.13
N THR A 124 -3.77 -11.97 7.02
CA THR A 124 -4.78 -12.95 6.60
C THR A 124 -4.11 -14.20 6.04
N PRO A 125 -4.51 -15.40 6.51
CA PRO A 125 -4.07 -16.66 5.92
C PRO A 125 -4.39 -16.73 4.43
N LEU A 126 -3.40 -17.08 3.61
CA LEU A 126 -3.57 -17.32 2.19
C LEU A 126 -2.78 -18.57 1.78
N ARG A 127 -3.32 -19.37 0.87
CA ARG A 127 -2.52 -20.47 0.28
C ARG A 127 -1.51 -19.90 -0.70
N LEU A 128 -0.28 -20.40 -0.67
CA LEU A 128 0.82 -19.89 -1.48
C LEU A 128 0.51 -19.90 -2.99
N ARG A 129 -0.18 -20.93 -3.50
CA ARG A 129 -0.65 -20.96 -4.90
C ARG A 129 -1.52 -19.77 -5.35
N TYR A 130 -2.07 -19.00 -4.42
CA TYR A 130 -2.88 -17.81 -4.70
C TYR A 130 -2.12 -16.50 -4.47
N ALA A 131 -0.98 -16.53 -3.77
CA ALA A 131 -0.24 -15.33 -3.39
C ALA A 131 0.20 -14.50 -4.61
N ARG A 132 0.69 -15.16 -5.66
CA ARG A 132 1.06 -14.49 -6.93
C ARG A 132 -0.12 -13.75 -7.57
N LYS A 133 -1.29 -14.39 -7.63
CA LYS A 133 -2.51 -13.77 -8.16
C LYS A 133 -2.96 -12.57 -7.33
N GLU A 134 -2.72 -12.59 -6.03
CA GLU A 134 -3.04 -11.48 -5.15
C GLU A 134 -2.15 -10.26 -5.45
N VAL A 135 -0.86 -10.47 -5.72
CA VAL A 135 0.04 -9.39 -6.17
C VAL A 135 -0.38 -8.85 -7.54
N GLU A 136 -0.69 -9.73 -8.48
CA GLU A 136 -1.16 -9.33 -9.82
C GLU A 136 -2.47 -8.54 -9.74
N ALA A 137 -3.42 -8.97 -8.90
CA ALA A 137 -4.67 -8.26 -8.65
C ALA A 137 -4.42 -6.89 -8.03
N ALA A 138 -3.51 -6.79 -7.05
CA ALA A 138 -3.10 -5.53 -6.46
C ALA A 138 -2.56 -4.58 -7.55
N ILE A 139 -1.59 -5.02 -8.35
CA ILE A 139 -1.05 -4.24 -9.49
C ILE A 139 -2.17 -3.78 -10.44
N ALA A 140 -3.07 -4.68 -10.82
CA ALA A 140 -4.15 -4.39 -11.76
C ALA A 140 -5.11 -3.31 -11.23
N ILE A 141 -5.48 -3.38 -9.94
CA ILE A 141 -6.31 -2.36 -9.28
C ILE A 141 -5.61 -0.98 -9.27
N TYR A 142 -4.28 -0.95 -9.25
CA TYR A 142 -3.50 0.30 -9.17
C TYR A 142 -3.25 0.94 -10.55
N ASP A 143 -2.99 0.10 -11.55
CA ASP A 143 -2.74 0.57 -12.92
C ASP A 143 -4.05 0.90 -13.63
N ASN A 144 -5.14 0.20 -13.31
CA ASN A 144 -6.49 0.49 -13.75
C ASN A 144 -7.42 0.65 -12.54
N PRO A 145 -7.39 1.79 -11.83
CA PRO A 145 -8.40 2.05 -10.81
C PRO A 145 -9.73 2.15 -11.55
N CYS A 146 -10.58 1.13 -11.45
CA CYS A 146 -11.94 1.18 -11.95
C CYS A 146 -12.55 2.52 -11.52
N VAL A 147 -12.93 3.32 -12.51
CA VAL A 147 -13.57 4.62 -12.35
C VAL A 147 -14.88 4.36 -11.61
N GLY A 148 -14.94 4.69 -10.32
CA GLY A 148 -16.05 4.26 -9.47
C GLY A 148 -16.02 4.90 -8.09
N SER A 149 -16.02 6.22 -8.02
CA SER A 149 -16.50 6.94 -6.82
C SER A 149 -17.04 8.34 -7.14
N GLU A 150 -17.73 8.51 -8.27
CA GLU A 150 -18.57 9.71 -8.54
C GLU A 150 -20.07 9.41 -8.35
N PHE A 151 -20.43 8.45 -7.49
CA PHE A 151 -21.82 8.04 -7.28
C PHE A 151 -22.17 7.93 -5.79
N PHE A 152 -21.76 8.87 -4.95
CA PHE A 152 -22.34 9.06 -3.61
C PHE A 152 -22.09 10.51 -3.14
N ASP A 153 -22.67 11.48 -3.85
CA ASP A 153 -22.74 12.87 -3.34
C ASP A 153 -24.00 13.60 -3.87
N SER A 154 -25.12 12.88 -3.97
CA SER A 154 -26.39 13.46 -4.45
C SER A 154 -27.59 12.77 -3.83
N ALA A 155 -27.66 12.70 -2.51
CA ALA A 155 -28.89 12.39 -1.80
C ALA A 155 -28.79 12.93 -0.37
N GLU A 156 -29.09 14.22 -0.21
CA GLU A 156 -29.81 14.82 0.94
C GLU A 156 -29.69 16.35 0.86
N GLN A 157 -30.39 16.93 -0.12
CA GLN A 157 -30.99 18.25 0.02
C GLN A 157 -32.35 18.18 -0.68
N GLU A 158 -33.34 17.63 0.02
CA GLU A 158 -34.74 17.94 -0.22
C GLU A 158 -35.29 18.60 1.05
N GLU A 159 -35.68 19.86 0.85
CA GLU A 159 -36.61 20.75 1.57
C GLU A 159 -36.85 20.62 3.09
#